data_AF-A0A3S0HXN0-F1
#
_entry.id   AF-A0A3S0HXN0-F1
#
_cell.length_a   1.000
_cell.length_b   1.000
_cell.length_c   1.000
_cell.angle_alpha   90.00
_cell.angle_beta   90.00
_cell.angle_gamma   90.00
#
_symmetry.space_group_name_H-M   'P 1'
#
loop_
_entity.id
_entity.type
_entity.pdbx_description
1 polymer ?
#
loop_
_entity_poly.entity_id
_entity_poly.type
_entity_poly.pdbx_seq_one_letter_code
_entity_poly.pdbx_strand_id
1 'polypeptide(L)'
;MTFLLEWPSLERAAQLVIDRRADWDGRHHDVLGPAAATLEERFPLAATVPYRAVINDILKRGKSPAYGQAARYLAVLEALSGLLPTDAPIESHQDCHAALKASHGRKLGIWSLVAPTKRT
;
A
#
# COMPACT_ATOMS: atom_id res chain seq x y z
N MET A 1 -2.28 13.64 -17.53
CA MET A 1 -2.39 12.77 -16.35
C MET A 1 -3.39 11.65 -16.63
N THR A 2 -3.00 10.61 -17.36
CA THR A 2 -3.85 9.42 -17.50
C THR A 2 -3.04 8.19 -17.92
N PHE A 3 -2.25 7.65 -16.99
CA PHE A 3 -1.64 6.33 -17.16
C PHE A 3 -2.69 5.20 -17.09
N LEU A 4 -3.90 5.51 -16.60
CA LEU A 4 -5.02 4.57 -16.45
C LEU A 4 -5.80 4.31 -17.74
N LEU A 5 -5.56 5.07 -18.82
CA LEU A 5 -6.28 4.89 -20.10
C LEU A 5 -5.69 3.79 -21.00
N GLU A 6 -4.47 3.31 -20.72
CA GLU A 6 -3.79 2.34 -21.60
C GLU A 6 -3.86 0.89 -21.12
N TRP A 7 -4.47 0.58 -19.97
CA TRP A 7 -4.52 -0.81 -19.48
C TRP A 7 -5.65 -1.59 -20.17
N PRO A 8 -5.37 -2.54 -21.10
CA PRO A 8 -6.43 -3.19 -21.85
C PRO A 8 -7.10 -4.33 -21.06
N SER A 9 -6.72 -4.55 -19.80
CA SER A 9 -7.49 -5.33 -18.83
C SER A 9 -6.92 -5.14 -17.41
N LEU A 10 -7.79 -4.83 -16.44
CA LEU A 10 -7.42 -4.74 -15.02
C LEU A 10 -6.79 -6.04 -14.48
N GLU A 11 -7.11 -7.17 -15.11
CA GLU A 11 -6.54 -8.48 -14.79
C GLU A 11 -5.06 -8.60 -15.19
N ARG A 12 -4.68 -8.12 -16.37
CA ARG A 12 -3.25 -8.05 -16.76
C ARG A 12 -2.48 -7.05 -15.89
N ALA A 13 -3.15 -5.97 -15.49
CA ALA A 13 -2.60 -5.02 -14.53
C ALA A 13 -2.27 -5.70 -13.20
N ALA A 14 -3.24 -6.42 -12.66
CA ALA A 14 -3.11 -7.15 -11.41
C ALA A 14 -1.97 -8.17 -11.48
N GLN A 15 -1.91 -8.96 -12.55
CA GLN A 15 -0.85 -9.96 -12.73
C GLN A 15 0.54 -9.32 -12.82
N LEU A 16 0.69 -8.27 -13.63
CA LEU A 16 1.97 -7.56 -13.76
C LEU A 16 2.45 -7.00 -12.41
N VAL A 17 1.53 -6.47 -11.61
CA VAL A 17 1.84 -5.93 -10.29
C VAL A 17 2.36 -7.01 -9.34
N ILE A 18 1.74 -8.19 -9.33
CA ILE A 18 2.15 -9.32 -8.49
C ILE A 18 3.49 -9.91 -8.96
N ASP A 19 3.65 -10.10 -10.27
CA ASP A 19 4.86 -10.68 -10.87
C ASP A 19 6.08 -9.81 -10.63
N ARG A 20 5.92 -8.48 -10.76
CA ARG A 20 6.98 -7.48 -10.57
C ARG A 20 7.00 -6.87 -9.17
N ARG A 21 6.47 -7.56 -8.16
CA ARG A 21 6.34 -7.02 -6.80
C ARG A 21 7.63 -6.46 -6.19
N ALA A 22 8.78 -7.03 -6.56
CA ALA A 22 10.09 -6.57 -6.08
C ALA A 22 10.61 -5.32 -6.80
N ASP A 23 10.09 -5.00 -7.98
CA ASP A 23 10.56 -3.90 -8.83
C ASP A 23 9.82 -2.58 -8.53
N TRP A 24 8.67 -2.64 -7.85
CA TRP A 24 7.89 -1.45 -7.52
C TRP A 24 8.55 -0.66 -6.40
N ASP A 25 9.40 0.28 -6.78
CA ASP A 25 9.79 1.36 -5.88
C ASP A 25 8.76 2.49 -5.96
N GLY A 26 8.25 2.92 -4.81
CA GLY A 26 7.17 3.91 -4.69
C GLY A 26 7.50 5.32 -5.21
N ARG A 27 8.60 5.52 -5.96
CA ARG A 27 8.98 6.76 -6.66
C ARG A 27 7.83 7.39 -7.45
N HIS A 28 6.92 6.58 -7.99
CA HIS A 28 5.76 7.03 -8.77
C HIS A 28 4.45 6.99 -7.97
N HIS A 29 4.45 7.42 -6.71
CA HIS A 29 3.24 7.39 -5.86
C HIS A 29 2.03 8.11 -6.44
N ASP A 30 2.24 9.17 -7.23
CA ASP A 30 1.18 9.93 -7.93
C ASP A 30 0.39 9.07 -8.93
N VAL A 31 0.97 7.95 -9.39
CA VAL A 31 0.34 6.99 -10.30
C VAL A 31 -0.06 5.70 -9.57
N LEU A 32 0.81 5.23 -8.66
CA LEU A 32 0.63 3.95 -7.96
C LEU A 32 -0.55 3.98 -6.99
N GLY A 33 -0.78 5.09 -6.29
CA GLY A 33 -1.91 5.22 -5.37
C GLY A 33 -3.28 5.11 -6.07
N PRO A 34 -3.56 5.91 -7.10
CA PRO A 34 -4.78 5.80 -7.89
C PRO A 34 -4.96 4.45 -8.60
N ALA A 35 -3.87 3.87 -9.11
CA ALA A 35 -3.93 2.54 -9.73
C ALA A 35 -4.29 1.45 -8.71
N ALA A 36 -3.71 1.50 -7.51
CA ALA A 36 -4.04 0.60 -6.41
C ALA A 36 -5.53 0.70 -6.06
N ALA A 37 -6.05 1.92 -5.92
CA ALA A 37 -7.46 2.17 -5.63
C ALA A 37 -8.42 1.56 -6.65
N THR A 38 -8.04 1.55 -7.93
CA THR A 38 -8.83 0.93 -9.00
C THR A 38 -8.84 -0.60 -8.92
N LEU A 39 -7.82 -1.20 -8.29
CA LEU A 39 -7.68 -2.64 -8.14
C LEU A 39 -8.31 -3.20 -6.86
N GLU A 40 -8.55 -2.38 -5.84
CA GLU A 40 -8.99 -2.82 -4.50
C GLU A 40 -10.21 -3.75 -4.53
N GLU A 41 -11.24 -3.38 -5.29
CA GLU A 41 -12.53 -4.09 -5.29
C GLU A 41 -12.44 -5.47 -5.95
N ARG A 42 -11.65 -5.61 -7.02
CA ARG A 42 -11.62 -6.83 -7.85
C ARG A 42 -10.35 -7.66 -7.67
N PHE A 43 -9.26 -7.03 -7.25
CA PHE A 43 -7.93 -7.62 -7.16
C PHE A 43 -7.23 -7.16 -5.87
N PRO A 44 -7.74 -7.51 -4.67
CA PRO A 44 -7.23 -7.03 -3.38
C PRO A 44 -5.75 -7.38 -3.16
N LEU A 45 -5.31 -8.55 -3.66
CA LEU A 45 -3.90 -8.95 -3.62
C LEU A 45 -3.01 -8.01 -4.45
N ALA A 46 -3.45 -7.67 -5.66
CA ALA A 46 -2.71 -6.78 -6.53
C ALA A 46 -2.73 -5.32 -6.04
N ALA A 47 -3.82 -4.86 -5.42
CA ALA A 47 -3.87 -3.53 -4.79
C ALA A 47 -2.90 -3.40 -3.60
N THR A 48 -2.66 -4.50 -2.88
CA THR A 48 -1.80 -4.51 -1.68
C THR A 48 -0.34 -4.12 -1.98
N VAL A 49 0.21 -4.64 -3.09
CA VAL A 49 1.61 -4.41 -3.49
C VAL A 49 1.96 -2.92 -3.70
N PRO A 50 1.27 -2.17 -4.58
CA PRO A 50 1.55 -0.76 -4.83
C PRO A 50 1.29 0.10 -3.59
N TYR A 51 0.29 -0.24 -2.76
CA TYR A 51 0.09 0.48 -1.50
C TYR A 51 1.28 0.38 -0.56
N ARG A 52 1.81 -0.84 -0.36
CA ARG A 52 3.01 -1.04 0.45
C ARG A 52 4.22 -0.28 -0.11
N ALA A 53 4.40 -0.30 -1.43
CA ALA A 53 5.49 0.42 -2.10
C ALA A 53 5.39 1.95 -1.87
N VAL A 54 4.18 2.53 -2.00
CA VAL A 54 3.93 3.96 -1.79
C VAL A 54 4.17 4.36 -0.34
N ILE A 55 3.65 3.60 0.63
CA ILE A 55 3.86 3.87 2.05
C ILE A 55 5.36 3.84 2.37
N ASN A 56 6.08 2.83 1.88
CA ASN A 56 7.52 2.71 2.10
C ASN A 56 8.30 3.89 1.50
N ASP A 57 7.97 4.38 0.30
CA ASP A 57 8.62 5.55 -0.29
C ASP A 57 8.33 6.84 0.51
N ILE A 58 7.07 7.06 0.92
CA ILE A 58 6.69 8.22 1.76
C ILE A 58 7.51 8.22 3.06
N LEU A 59 7.61 7.06 3.72
CA LEU A 59 8.37 6.91 4.95
C LEU A 59 9.87 7.06 4.74
N LYS A 60 10.43 6.44 3.70
CA LYS A 60 11.84 6.54 3.33
C LYS A 60 12.25 7.99 3.08
N ARG A 61 11.43 8.76 2.36
CA ARG A 61 11.69 10.19 2.09
C ARG A 61 11.40 11.11 3.28
N GLY A 62 10.60 10.65 4.24
CA GLY A 62 10.21 11.46 5.39
C GLY A 62 9.36 12.68 5.01
N LYS A 63 8.54 12.57 3.97
CA LYS A 63 7.64 13.65 3.54
C LYS A 63 6.48 13.78 4.53
N SER A 64 6.67 14.54 5.60
CA SER A 64 5.64 14.74 6.65
C SER A 64 4.25 15.13 6.11
N PRO A 65 4.09 15.97 5.06
CA PRO A 65 2.77 16.27 4.49
C PRO A 65 2.04 15.05 3.92
N ALA A 66 2.78 14.00 3.52
CA ALA A 66 2.23 12.77 2.96
C ALA A 66 1.94 11.69 4.01
N TYR A 67 2.25 11.92 5.30
CA TYR A 67 1.99 10.93 6.36
C TYR A 67 0.50 10.66 6.57
N GLY A 68 -0.38 11.65 6.42
CA GLY A 68 -1.83 11.43 6.46
C GLY A 68 -2.29 10.47 5.37
N GLN A 69 -1.74 10.62 4.16
CA GLN A 69 -2.03 9.73 3.04
C GLN A 69 -1.47 8.32 3.27
N ALA A 70 -0.27 8.19 3.82
CA ALA A 70 0.30 6.89 4.18
C ALA A 70 -0.50 6.18 5.28
N ALA A 71 -0.97 6.90 6.30
CA ALA A 71 -1.83 6.35 7.36
C ALA A 71 -3.16 5.85 6.80
N ARG A 72 -3.78 6.60 5.87
CA ARG A 72 -4.99 6.16 5.16
C ARG A 72 -4.76 4.87 4.37
N TYR A 73 -3.64 4.77 3.66
CA TYR A 73 -3.30 3.54 2.93
C TYR A 73 -3.01 2.35 3.85
N LEU A 74 -2.44 2.56 5.04
CA LEU A 74 -2.30 1.49 6.04
C LEU A 74 -3.67 0.95 6.50
N ALA A 75 -4.65 1.82 6.72
CA ALA A 75 -6.00 1.40 7.08
C ALA A 75 -6.70 0.63 5.93
N VAL A 76 -6.50 1.05 4.67
CA VAL A 76 -6.98 0.29 3.51
C VAL A 76 -6.34 -1.09 3.44
N LEU A 77 -5.01 -1.17 3.65
CA LEU A 77 -4.29 -2.44 3.68
C LEU A 77 -4.77 -3.38 4.79
N GLU A 78 -5.19 -2.85 5.94
CA GLU A 78 -5.78 -3.62 7.03
C GLU A 78 -7.12 -4.23 6.59
N ALA A 79 -8.01 -3.43 5.98
CA ALA A 79 -9.28 -3.90 5.46
C ALA A 79 -9.10 -4.96 4.34
N LEU A 80 -8.16 -4.73 3.41
CA LEU A 80 -7.85 -5.68 2.35
C LEU A 80 -7.29 -7.00 2.89
N SER A 81 -6.54 -6.96 4.00
CA SER A 81 -5.90 -8.15 4.56
C SER A 81 -6.90 -9.26 4.93
N GLY A 82 -8.11 -8.89 5.36
CA GLY A 82 -9.19 -9.85 5.64
C GLY A 82 -9.81 -10.49 4.39
N LEU A 83 -9.53 -9.93 3.21
CA LEU A 83 -10.01 -10.45 1.91
C LEU A 83 -8.95 -11.30 1.20
N LEU A 84 -7.72 -11.35 1.73
CA LEU A 84 -6.64 -12.10 1.11
C LEU A 84 -6.71 -13.59 1.46
N PRO A 85 -6.39 -14.49 0.52
CA PRO A 85 -6.19 -15.90 0.80
C PRO A 85 -5.05 -16.12 1.81
N THR A 86 -5.18 -17.14 2.66
CA THR A 86 -4.15 -17.52 3.65
C THR A 86 -2.82 -17.89 3.00
N ASP A 87 -2.84 -18.39 1.77
CA ASP A 87 -1.70 -18.80 0.95
C ASP A 87 -1.21 -17.71 -0.02
N ALA A 88 -1.64 -16.46 0.19
CA ALA A 88 -1.21 -15.34 -0.64
C ALA A 88 0.33 -15.26 -0.70
N PRO A 89 0.94 -15.06 -1.89
CA PRO A 89 2.40 -15.05 -2.08
C PRO A 89 3.06 -13.73 -1.63
N ILE A 90 2.51 -13.11 -0.59
CA ILE A 90 2.99 -11.88 0.02
C ILE A 90 3.02 -12.04 1.55
N GLU A 91 3.92 -11.33 2.20
CA GLU A 91 3.95 -11.23 3.67
C GLU A 91 2.61 -10.74 4.24
N SER A 92 2.27 -11.17 5.45
CA SER A 92 1.04 -10.79 6.11
C SER A 92 0.98 -9.28 6.37
N HIS A 93 -0.23 -8.73 6.59
CA HIS A 93 -0.36 -7.33 6.98
C HIS A 93 0.39 -7.03 8.28
N GLN A 94 0.36 -7.95 9.24
CA GLN A 94 1.05 -7.81 10.52
C GLN A 94 2.57 -7.75 10.35
N ASP A 95 3.15 -8.64 9.54
CA ASP A 95 4.59 -8.66 9.27
C ASP A 95 5.04 -7.39 8.54
N CYS A 96 4.27 -6.96 7.54
CA CYS A 96 4.54 -5.72 6.82
C CYS A 96 4.51 -4.51 7.76
N HIS A 97 3.47 -4.40 8.59
CA HIS A 97 3.34 -3.31 9.56
C HIS A 97 4.49 -3.32 10.59
N ALA A 98 4.88 -4.49 11.08
CA ALA A 98 6.03 -4.65 11.98
C ALA A 98 7.34 -4.21 11.31
N ALA A 99 7.58 -4.61 10.06
CA ALA A 99 8.77 -4.23 9.29
C ALA A 99 8.84 -2.71 9.05
N LEU A 100 7.70 -2.08 8.71
CA LEU A 100 7.61 -0.62 8.57
C LEU A 100 7.90 0.08 9.90
N LYS A 101 7.37 -0.44 11.01
CA LYS A 101 7.60 0.12 12.35
C LYS A 101 9.05 -0.06 12.82
N ALA A 102 9.68 -1.19 12.52
CA ALA A 102 11.10 -1.41 12.81
C ALA A 102 12.00 -0.41 12.03
N SER A 103 11.71 -0.21 10.74
CA SER A 103 12.50 0.66 9.86
C SER A 103 12.26 2.16 10.09
N HIS A 104 11.06 2.52 10.53
CA HIS A 104 10.59 3.92 10.58
C HIS A 104 10.01 4.34 11.94
N GLY A 105 10.24 3.58 13.00
CA GLY A 105 9.63 3.80 14.33
C GLY A 105 9.88 5.18 14.93
N ARG A 106 11.01 5.82 14.61
CA ARG A 106 11.35 7.18 15.08
C ARG A 106 10.48 8.28 14.44
N LYS A 107 9.76 7.99 13.35
CA LYS A 107 8.88 8.94 12.66
C LYS A 107 7.51 8.98 13.35
N LEU A 108 7.46 9.46 14.59
CA LEU A 108 6.26 9.43 15.43
C LEU A 108 5.02 10.04 14.76
N GLY A 109 5.21 11.05 13.91
CA GLY A 109 4.10 11.74 13.23
C GLY A 109 3.18 10.83 12.40
N ILE A 110 3.68 9.76 11.78
CA ILE A 110 2.79 8.80 11.11
C ILE A 110 2.13 7.86 12.11
N TRP A 111 2.88 7.36 13.10
CA TRP A 111 2.39 6.37 14.05
C TRP A 111 1.30 6.93 14.96
N SER A 112 1.34 8.24 15.24
CA SER A 112 0.25 8.96 15.91
C SER A 112 -1.04 9.02 15.08
N LEU A 113 -0.95 8.96 13.75
CA LEU A 113 -2.11 8.95 12.83
C LEU A 113 -2.66 7.53 12.60
N VAL A 114 -1.84 6.51 12.81
CA VAL A 114 -2.21 5.09 12.65
C VAL A 114 -2.76 4.51 13.95
N ALA A 115 -2.51 5.15 15.10
CA ALA A 115 -2.99 4.67 16.39
C ALA A 115 -4.51 4.44 16.35
N PRO A 116 -5.00 3.30 16.88
CA PRO A 116 -6.41 2.98 16.84
C PRO A 116 -7.17 4.07 17.58
N THR A 117 -8.05 4.77 16.88
CA THR A 117 -9.07 5.59 17.51
C THR A 117 -9.76 4.69 18.52
N LYS A 118 -9.57 4.94 19.82
CA LYS A 118 -10.31 4.24 20.86
C LYS A 118 -11.79 4.40 20.51
N ARG A 119 -12.42 3.32 20.04
CA ARG A 119 -13.88 3.23 19.99
C ARG A 119 -14.33 3.19 21.45
N THR A 120 -14.66 4.36 21.96
CA THR A 120 -15.40 4.56 23.21
C THR A 120 -16.85 4.15 22.98
#